data_AF-A0AAE0P567-F1
#
_entry.id   AF-A0AAE0P567-F1
#
_cell.length_a   1.000
_cell.length_b   1.000
_cell.length_c   1.000
_cell.angle_alpha   90.00
_cell.angle_beta   90.00
_cell.angle_gamma   90.00
#
_symmetry.space_group_name_H-M   'P 1'
#
loop_
_entity.id
_entity.type
_entity.pdbx_description
1 polymer ?
#
loop_
_entity_poly.entity_id
_entity_poly.type
_entity_poly.pdbx_seq_one_letter_code
_entity_poly.pdbx_strand_id
1 'polypeptide(L)'
;MGNVGFNVAWGKYSVLATTSTGSCQDPLTLAVALKMVLQGLYRRSDAVGYRVKMLRRSHKKSRAGCNECKRRHVKCDEQRPKCIICTLSERDCSYPEQLQPLPPPPPPQQQQPTNSSPPVSVSSSSSSVTLTEISPAQGPIQAITPPPPLERGIGTPMPQVAHLLNAEVNHTHMELLLSFSFEDHSPELDHDLHETGKRALFNTAMESPFLLHQVLAISARRLAILKANTSGTPPYSQLAVVLQTRAVSIFNETASHSPLTKTNCVATLLFSTLLGRHLMVDMFSQRSGDFNTFLGSYIQYVTLHKGIKTVSNLFWPYLVQSDMRDIMIWSSGIKDSPPQGHHLDWLRYLVDEVTDLAPDSRQACVQAIQFLQVGLDSLLTGEVRKRRNMMVYMWSVAVAPEYMDLLAQRRPEAVAIFAHWALLLHCCRDVWHVGDSGAYLLRMIADDLGAEWGHWLEWPLAMLAADQCKDRKEG
;
A
#
# COMPACT_ATOMS: atom_id res chain seq x y z
N MET A 1 31.11 -53.29 -10.02
CA MET A 1 32.43 -52.66 -10.26
C MET A 1 32.60 -52.46 -11.76
N GLY A 2 33.22 -51.37 -12.20
CA GLY A 2 33.45 -51.05 -13.61
C GLY A 2 32.93 -49.66 -13.99
N ASN A 3 33.82 -48.80 -14.47
CA ASN A 3 33.49 -47.44 -14.88
C ASN A 3 32.74 -47.43 -16.23
N VAL A 4 31.81 -46.49 -16.39
CA VAL A 4 31.46 -45.91 -17.70
C VAL A 4 31.63 -44.41 -17.57
N GLY A 5 32.70 -43.87 -18.17
CA GLY A 5 33.01 -42.44 -18.11
C GLY A 5 32.27 -41.66 -19.19
N PHE A 6 31.82 -40.44 -18.86
CA PHE A 6 31.33 -39.48 -19.85
C PHE A 6 32.39 -38.41 -20.14
N ASN A 7 32.86 -38.37 -21.39
CA ASN A 7 33.62 -37.24 -21.91
C ASN A 7 32.67 -36.05 -22.13
N VAL A 8 33.06 -34.88 -21.63
CA VAL A 8 32.56 -33.58 -22.12
C VAL A 8 33.79 -32.70 -22.38
N ALA A 9 33.86 -32.12 -23.58
CA ALA A 9 35.06 -31.46 -24.07
C ALA A 9 35.23 -30.04 -23.51
N TRP A 10 36.45 -29.68 -23.13
CA TRP A 10 36.81 -28.35 -22.61
C TRP A 10 36.93 -27.31 -23.74
N GLY A 11 35.88 -26.51 -23.92
CA GLY A 11 35.74 -25.50 -24.98
C GLY A 11 36.31 -24.11 -24.62
N LYS A 12 37.64 -24.01 -24.54
CA LYS A 12 38.48 -22.78 -24.54
C LYS A 12 37.76 -21.41 -24.61
N TYR A 13 37.77 -20.67 -23.49
CA TYR A 13 38.05 -19.22 -23.52
C TYR A 13 38.92 -18.84 -22.31
N SER A 14 40.24 -18.81 -22.53
CA SER A 14 41.20 -18.18 -21.64
C SER A 14 41.91 -17.09 -22.43
N VAL A 15 41.80 -15.85 -21.97
CA VAL A 15 42.59 -14.71 -22.46
C VAL A 15 43.35 -14.13 -21.28
N LEU A 16 44.48 -14.77 -21.01
CA LEU A 16 45.70 -14.22 -20.42
C LEU A 16 45.53 -12.97 -19.54
N ALA A 17 45.47 -13.18 -18.23
CA ALA A 17 45.99 -12.17 -17.31
C ALA A 17 47.52 -12.09 -17.48
N THR A 18 48.03 -10.91 -17.82
CA THR A 18 49.45 -10.54 -17.65
C THR A 18 49.53 -9.28 -16.78
N THR A 19 50.47 -9.29 -15.84
CA THR A 19 50.52 -8.31 -14.76
C THR A 19 51.14 -6.98 -15.20
N SER A 20 50.36 -5.90 -15.06
CA SER A 20 50.92 -4.56 -14.86
C SER A 20 50.02 -3.74 -13.93
N THR A 21 50.65 -2.92 -13.10
CA THR A 21 50.01 -2.12 -12.05
C THR A 21 49.32 -0.89 -12.63
N GLY A 22 48.05 -0.62 -12.29
CA GLY A 22 47.42 0.68 -12.57
C GLY A 22 45.92 0.79 -12.35
N SER A 23 45.53 1.49 -11.28
CA SER A 23 44.40 2.44 -11.15
C SER A 23 43.02 2.17 -11.80
N CYS A 24 41.98 2.45 -10.99
CA CYS A 24 40.59 2.75 -11.40
C CYS A 24 39.79 1.63 -12.10
N GLN A 25 38.81 1.08 -11.36
CA GLN A 25 37.57 0.60 -11.98
C GLN A 25 36.92 1.80 -12.70
N ASP A 26 36.65 1.66 -13.99
CA ASP A 26 36.12 2.76 -14.81
C ASP A 26 34.69 3.15 -14.37
N PRO A 27 34.46 4.42 -13.95
CA PRO A 27 33.13 4.90 -13.58
C PRO A 27 32.08 4.72 -14.68
N LEU A 28 32.45 4.68 -15.98
CA LEU A 28 31.50 4.38 -17.04
C LEU A 28 30.97 2.94 -16.95
N THR A 29 31.78 1.97 -16.52
CA THR A 29 31.34 0.57 -16.46
C THR A 29 30.33 0.36 -15.33
N LEU A 30 30.61 0.91 -14.14
CA LEU A 30 29.66 0.90 -13.03
C LEU A 30 28.40 1.73 -13.39
N ALA A 31 28.56 2.90 -14.02
CA ALA A 31 27.45 3.73 -14.46
C ALA A 31 26.60 3.06 -15.56
N VAL A 32 27.18 2.26 -16.46
CA VAL A 32 26.44 1.48 -17.47
C VAL A 32 25.69 0.33 -16.81
N ALA A 33 26.28 -0.40 -15.86
CA ALA A 33 25.58 -1.42 -15.08
C ALA A 33 24.39 -0.81 -14.30
N LEU A 34 24.61 0.29 -13.56
CA LEU A 34 23.59 1.12 -12.93
C LEU A 34 22.50 1.53 -13.92
N LYS A 35 22.87 2.01 -15.10
CA LYS A 35 21.94 2.49 -16.13
C LYS A 35 21.18 1.34 -16.79
N MET A 36 21.74 0.14 -16.89
CA MET A 36 21.04 -1.05 -17.40
C MET A 36 20.11 -1.66 -16.35
N VAL A 37 20.51 -1.72 -15.07
CA VAL A 37 19.65 -2.07 -13.93
C VAL A 37 18.47 -1.11 -13.84
N LEU A 38 18.74 0.20 -13.78
CA LEU A 38 17.70 1.23 -13.68
C LEU A 38 16.86 1.36 -14.96
N GLN A 39 17.38 1.03 -16.15
CA GLN A 39 16.56 0.95 -17.37
C GLN A 39 15.79 -0.37 -17.49
N GLY A 40 16.25 -1.48 -16.91
CA GLY A 40 15.45 -2.70 -16.79
C GLY A 40 14.23 -2.48 -15.91
N LEU A 41 14.44 -1.86 -14.75
CA LEU A 41 13.39 -1.45 -13.82
C LEU A 41 12.44 -0.39 -14.42
N TYR A 42 12.96 0.58 -15.19
CA TYR A 42 12.16 1.72 -15.68
C TYR A 42 11.55 1.54 -17.08
N ARG A 43 12.15 0.79 -18.03
CA ARG A 43 11.54 0.60 -19.38
C ARG A 43 10.21 -0.17 -19.36
N ARG A 44 9.72 -0.63 -18.19
CA ARG A 44 8.38 -1.19 -17.98
C ARG A 44 7.41 -0.31 -17.16
N SER A 45 7.82 0.84 -16.63
CA SER A 45 6.86 1.78 -15.98
C SER A 45 5.93 2.43 -17.01
N ASP A 46 6.46 2.78 -18.17
CA ASP A 46 5.72 3.45 -19.25
C ASP A 46 4.84 2.47 -20.07
N ALA A 47 4.83 1.18 -19.69
CA ALA A 47 4.26 0.07 -20.45
C ALA A 47 3.10 -0.66 -19.73
N VAL A 48 2.21 0.09 -19.06
CA VAL A 48 0.73 -0.11 -19.07
C VAL A 48 0.09 0.93 -18.12
N GLY A 49 -0.53 1.96 -18.70
CA GLY A 49 -1.46 2.82 -17.98
C GLY A 49 -2.82 2.14 -17.85
N TYR A 50 -3.44 2.17 -16.67
CA TYR A 50 -4.81 1.69 -16.47
C TYR A 50 -5.78 2.47 -17.37
N ARG A 51 -6.32 1.84 -18.41
CA ARG A 51 -7.46 2.36 -19.17
C ARG A 51 -8.72 2.29 -18.31
N VAL A 52 -8.91 3.29 -17.45
CA VAL A 52 -10.21 3.59 -16.84
C VAL A 52 -11.24 3.70 -17.97
N LYS A 53 -12.20 2.77 -18.03
CA LYS A 53 -13.38 2.90 -18.89
C LYS A 53 -14.25 4.03 -18.35
N MET A 54 -13.87 5.27 -18.64
CA MET A 54 -14.75 6.42 -18.43
C MET A 54 -16.01 6.23 -19.26
N LEU A 55 -17.13 5.97 -18.58
CA LEU A 55 -18.46 6.12 -19.14
C LEU A 55 -18.56 7.48 -19.83
N ARG A 56 -18.94 7.50 -21.11
CA ARG A 56 -19.07 8.73 -21.91
C ARG A 56 -20.15 9.63 -21.30
N ARG A 57 -19.77 10.50 -20.38
CA ARG A 57 -20.60 11.64 -19.97
C ARG A 57 -20.78 12.54 -21.19
N SER A 58 -22.04 12.79 -21.56
CA SER A 58 -22.37 13.76 -22.61
C SER A 58 -22.13 15.16 -22.06
N HIS A 59 -21.08 15.83 -22.55
CA HIS A 59 -20.72 17.18 -22.11
C HIS A 59 -21.29 18.23 -23.08
N LYS A 60 -21.98 19.25 -22.54
CA LYS A 60 -22.39 20.43 -23.31
C LYS A 60 -21.15 21.09 -23.94
N LYS A 61 -21.17 21.29 -25.27
CA LYS A 61 -20.12 22.02 -25.99
C LYS A 61 -19.99 23.45 -25.44
N SER A 62 -18.77 23.94 -25.21
CA SER A 62 -18.59 25.37 -24.91
C SER A 62 -18.93 26.19 -26.17
N ARG A 63 -19.56 27.35 -25.97
CA ARG A 63 -19.96 28.23 -27.07
C ARG A 63 -18.85 29.22 -27.44
N ALA A 64 -18.08 29.71 -26.46
CA ALA A 64 -17.11 30.80 -26.65
C ALA A 64 -15.64 30.36 -26.82
N GLY A 65 -15.33 29.07 -26.68
CA GLY A 65 -13.98 28.50 -26.87
C GLY A 65 -13.25 28.90 -28.16
N CYS A 66 -11.92 28.89 -28.12
CA CYS A 66 -11.06 29.23 -29.25
C CYS A 66 -11.18 28.25 -30.44
N ASN A 67 -10.71 28.69 -31.59
CA ASN A 67 -10.84 27.96 -32.86
C ASN A 67 -10.10 26.61 -32.83
N GLU A 68 -8.87 26.55 -32.27
CA GLU A 68 -8.09 25.30 -32.22
C GLU A 68 -8.67 24.29 -31.23
N CYS A 69 -9.18 24.71 -30.05
CA CYS A 69 -9.89 23.80 -29.15
C CYS A 69 -11.19 23.26 -29.79
N LYS A 70 -11.95 24.13 -30.48
CA LYS A 70 -13.15 23.72 -31.24
C LYS A 70 -12.80 22.72 -32.35
N ARG A 71 -11.76 22.98 -33.16
CA ARG A 71 -11.26 22.09 -34.23
C ARG A 71 -10.79 20.74 -33.69
N ARG A 72 -10.11 20.73 -32.53
CA ARG A 72 -9.67 19.51 -31.83
C ARG A 72 -10.78 18.80 -31.05
N HIS A 73 -12.01 19.34 -31.02
CA HIS A 73 -13.13 18.86 -30.20
C HIS A 73 -12.83 18.70 -28.69
N VAL A 74 -11.92 19.52 -28.15
CA VAL A 74 -11.58 19.55 -26.72
C VAL A 74 -12.24 20.74 -26.01
N LYS A 75 -12.53 20.59 -24.72
CA LYS A 75 -13.12 21.67 -23.90
C LYS A 75 -12.09 22.80 -23.73
N CYS A 76 -12.36 23.97 -24.31
CA CYS A 76 -11.56 25.18 -24.09
C CYS A 76 -11.77 25.70 -22.64
N ASP A 77 -10.70 26.22 -22.05
CA ASP A 77 -10.68 26.97 -20.78
C ASP A 77 -11.03 28.46 -20.93
N GLU A 78 -11.20 28.94 -22.16
CA GLU A 78 -11.71 30.28 -22.53
C GLU A 78 -10.83 31.49 -22.11
N GLN A 79 -9.62 31.26 -21.58
CA GLN A 79 -8.65 32.30 -21.26
C GLN A 79 -8.08 33.02 -22.50
N ARG A 80 -7.87 34.33 -22.39
CA ARG A 80 -7.28 35.19 -23.43
C ARG A 80 -5.99 35.84 -22.90
N PRO A 81 -4.96 36.10 -23.75
CA PRO A 81 -4.97 36.01 -25.21
C PRO A 81 -4.87 34.59 -25.77
N LYS A 82 -4.29 33.63 -25.04
CA LYS A 82 -4.25 32.21 -25.40
C LYS A 82 -4.82 31.35 -24.28
N CYS A 83 -5.51 30.27 -24.64
CA CYS A 83 -6.01 29.30 -23.68
C CYS A 83 -4.90 28.35 -23.19
N ILE A 84 -5.02 27.84 -21.96
CA ILE A 84 -4.03 26.95 -21.34
C ILE A 84 -3.74 25.73 -22.22
N ILE A 85 -4.78 25.13 -22.82
CA ILE A 85 -4.62 23.93 -23.67
C ILE A 85 -3.80 24.22 -24.92
N CYS A 86 -3.94 25.39 -25.56
CA CYS A 86 -3.12 25.74 -26.71
C CYS A 86 -1.71 26.15 -26.30
N THR A 87 -1.55 26.85 -25.17
CA THR A 87 -0.24 27.20 -24.61
C THR A 87 0.59 25.95 -24.31
N LEU A 88 0.03 24.99 -23.56
CA LEU A 88 0.68 23.69 -23.26
C LEU A 88 0.84 22.77 -24.48
N SER A 89 0.17 23.07 -25.61
CA SER A 89 0.35 22.34 -26.87
C SER A 89 1.26 23.06 -27.87
N GLU A 90 1.84 24.21 -27.49
CA GLU A 90 2.58 25.15 -28.37
C GLU A 90 1.84 25.50 -29.68
N ARG A 91 0.51 25.64 -29.59
CA ARG A 91 -0.37 25.89 -30.75
C ARG A 91 -0.81 27.33 -30.83
N ASP A 92 -1.00 27.78 -32.07
CA ASP A 92 -1.67 29.05 -32.29
C ASP A 92 -3.12 29.00 -31.79
N CYS A 93 -3.58 30.12 -31.24
CA CYS A 93 -4.78 30.18 -30.42
C CYS A 93 -5.60 31.43 -30.77
N SER A 94 -6.29 31.38 -31.90
CA SER A 94 -7.24 32.42 -32.29
C SER A 94 -8.62 32.19 -31.65
N TYR A 95 -9.20 33.27 -31.13
CA TYR A 95 -10.63 33.35 -30.83
C TYR A 95 -11.36 33.95 -32.04
N PRO A 96 -12.64 33.62 -32.27
CA PRO A 96 -13.44 34.34 -33.25
C PRO A 96 -13.56 35.81 -32.82
N GLU A 97 -13.18 36.72 -33.72
CA GLU A 97 -13.15 38.15 -33.46
C GLU A 97 -14.59 38.70 -33.37
N GLN A 98 -14.94 39.26 -32.22
CA GLN A 98 -16.28 39.80 -31.98
C GLN A 98 -16.29 41.28 -32.41
N LEU A 99 -17.07 41.58 -33.45
CA LEU A 99 -17.38 42.94 -33.88
C LEU A 99 -17.79 43.79 -32.66
N GLN A 100 -17.09 44.93 -32.47
CA GLN A 100 -17.30 45.80 -31.31
C GLN A 100 -18.63 46.57 -31.41
N PRO A 101 -19.51 46.51 -30.39
CA PRO A 101 -20.56 47.51 -30.21
C PRO A 101 -19.96 48.81 -29.69
N LEU A 102 -20.53 49.97 -30.07
CA LEU A 102 -20.12 51.28 -29.57
C LEU A 102 -20.42 51.47 -28.07
N PRO A 103 -19.67 52.35 -27.37
CA PRO A 103 -19.91 52.64 -25.96
C PRO A 103 -21.23 53.42 -25.72
N PRO A 104 -21.93 53.18 -24.59
CA PRO A 104 -23.16 53.88 -24.23
C PRO A 104 -22.90 55.27 -23.60
N PRO A 105 -23.89 56.19 -23.61
CA PRO A 105 -23.81 57.51 -23.00
C PRO A 105 -23.95 57.48 -21.45
N PRO A 106 -23.53 58.55 -20.73
CA PRO A 106 -23.57 58.62 -19.27
C PRO A 106 -24.98 58.89 -18.69
N PRO A 107 -25.22 58.55 -17.40
CA PRO A 107 -26.52 58.73 -16.74
C PRO A 107 -26.76 60.16 -16.22
N PRO A 108 -28.01 60.68 -16.26
CA PRO A 108 -28.41 61.92 -15.58
C PRO A 108 -28.45 61.80 -14.03
N GLN A 109 -28.51 62.96 -13.37
CA GLN A 109 -28.39 63.10 -11.91
C GLN A 109 -29.73 63.10 -11.15
N GLN A 110 -29.63 63.08 -9.82
CA GLN A 110 -30.75 63.13 -8.86
C GLN A 110 -31.48 64.48 -8.84
N GLN A 111 -32.78 64.47 -8.47
CA GLN A 111 -33.41 65.57 -7.73
C GLN A 111 -34.67 65.13 -6.95
N GLN A 112 -34.85 65.75 -5.79
CA GLN A 112 -36.02 65.75 -4.88
C GLN A 112 -36.47 67.22 -4.71
N PRO A 113 -37.50 67.59 -3.91
CA PRO A 113 -38.73 66.92 -3.44
C PRO A 113 -40.00 67.76 -3.79
N THR A 114 -41.17 67.47 -3.18
CA THR A 114 -42.11 68.49 -2.61
C THR A 114 -43.25 67.85 -1.78
N ASN A 115 -43.88 68.63 -0.88
CA ASN A 115 -44.89 68.19 0.10
C ASN A 115 -46.34 68.62 -0.26
N SER A 116 -47.36 67.85 0.20
CA SER A 116 -48.69 68.28 0.72
C SER A 116 -49.60 67.06 1.05
N SER A 117 -50.73 67.12 1.78
CA SER A 117 -51.15 67.86 3.00
C SER A 117 -52.53 67.34 3.50
N PRO A 118 -52.74 67.00 4.79
CA PRO A 118 -54.04 66.54 5.36
C PRO A 118 -54.86 67.68 6.01
N PRO A 119 -56.19 67.55 6.20
CA PRO A 119 -56.74 67.29 7.57
C PRO A 119 -58.13 66.58 7.67
N VAL A 120 -58.55 66.21 8.91
CA VAL A 120 -59.93 65.93 9.47
C VAL A 120 -60.86 64.87 8.81
N SER A 121 -61.84 64.20 9.46
CA SER A 121 -62.22 63.80 10.86
C SER A 121 -63.53 62.95 10.80
N VAL A 122 -64.21 62.36 11.81
CA VAL A 122 -64.15 62.23 13.30
C VAL A 122 -64.84 60.89 13.72
N SER A 123 -64.48 60.27 14.86
CA SER A 123 -65.31 59.38 15.75
C SER A 123 -66.02 58.12 15.19
N SER A 124 -66.41 57.07 15.96
CA SER A 124 -66.14 56.63 17.35
C SER A 124 -66.69 55.20 17.61
N SER A 125 -66.10 54.44 18.57
CA SER A 125 -66.68 53.29 19.33
C SER A 125 -67.15 52.01 18.59
N SER A 126 -67.16 50.79 19.15
CA SER A 126 -66.50 50.18 20.33
C SER A 126 -66.64 48.63 20.32
N SER A 127 -65.71 47.93 21.00
CA SER A 127 -65.84 46.60 21.65
C SER A 127 -66.30 45.34 20.90
N SER A 128 -65.37 44.39 20.78
CA SER A 128 -65.43 42.93 21.10
C SER A 128 -66.76 42.16 21.14
N VAL A 129 -66.78 40.95 20.54
CA VAL A 129 -66.82 39.63 21.24
C VAL A 129 -66.61 38.46 20.24
N THR A 130 -66.12 37.32 20.73
CA THR A 130 -65.82 36.08 19.97
C THR A 130 -66.94 35.05 20.01
N LEU A 131 -67.16 34.29 18.91
CA LEU A 131 -67.09 32.80 18.84
C LEU A 131 -67.70 32.23 17.53
N THR A 132 -67.12 31.12 17.04
CA THR A 132 -67.71 30.11 16.11
C THR A 132 -68.16 30.58 14.69
N GLU A 133 -68.16 29.79 13.61
CA GLU A 133 -67.82 28.36 13.42
C GLU A 133 -67.42 28.03 11.96
N ILE A 134 -66.86 26.82 11.74
CA ILE A 134 -66.87 26.01 10.50
C ILE A 134 -65.99 26.44 9.29
N SER A 135 -65.40 25.40 8.68
CA SER A 135 -64.45 25.39 7.54
C SER A 135 -65.18 25.23 6.18
N PRO A 136 -64.56 25.29 4.97
CA PRO A 136 -63.51 24.33 4.59
C PRO A 136 -62.40 24.77 3.60
N ALA A 137 -61.42 23.87 3.50
CA ALA A 137 -60.64 23.47 2.30
C ALA A 137 -59.32 24.21 1.93
N GLN A 138 -58.23 23.43 2.08
CA GLN A 138 -57.10 23.26 1.15
C GLN A 138 -56.21 24.49 0.84
N GLY A 139 -54.93 24.54 1.20
CA GLY A 139 -54.10 23.59 1.97
C GLY A 139 -52.60 23.80 1.69
N PRO A 140 -51.69 23.20 2.50
CA PRO A 140 -50.33 22.94 2.00
C PRO A 140 -49.75 21.57 2.39
N ILE A 141 -48.79 21.11 1.57
CA ILE A 141 -47.66 20.22 1.89
C ILE A 141 -47.98 18.99 2.77
N GLN A 142 -48.01 17.81 2.14
CA GLN A 142 -47.98 16.54 2.87
C GLN A 142 -46.65 16.37 3.61
N ALA A 143 -46.68 16.52 4.94
CA ALA A 143 -45.70 15.87 5.79
C ALA A 143 -45.85 14.35 5.65
N ILE A 144 -44.75 13.61 5.54
CA ILE A 144 -44.79 12.14 5.55
C ILE A 144 -45.04 11.71 7.00
N THR A 145 -46.32 11.55 7.36
CA THR A 145 -46.70 10.84 8.58
C THR A 145 -46.16 9.41 8.51
N PRO A 146 -45.57 8.87 9.60
CA PRO A 146 -45.30 7.44 9.65
C PRO A 146 -46.62 6.66 9.45
N PRO A 147 -46.61 5.52 8.74
CA PRO A 147 -47.81 4.73 8.58
C PRO A 147 -48.33 4.26 9.96
N PRO A 148 -49.66 4.11 10.14
CA PRO A 148 -50.21 3.56 11.37
C PRO A 148 -49.66 2.15 11.60
N PRO A 149 -49.53 1.69 12.87
CA PRO A 149 -49.07 0.34 13.16
C PRO A 149 -49.94 -0.69 12.45
N LEU A 150 -49.34 -1.47 11.56
CA LEU A 150 -50.02 -2.62 10.95
C LEU A 150 -50.06 -3.74 11.99
N GLU A 151 -51.10 -3.75 12.82
CA GLU A 151 -51.47 -4.89 13.69
C GLU A 151 -51.95 -6.07 12.83
N ARG A 152 -51.02 -6.64 12.04
CA ARG A 152 -51.23 -7.79 11.16
C ARG A 152 -50.24 -8.88 11.50
N GLY A 153 -50.44 -9.51 12.66
CA GLY A 153 -49.98 -10.87 12.92
C GLY A 153 -48.47 -11.14 12.78
N ILE A 154 -47.61 -10.13 12.98
CA ILE A 154 -46.19 -10.39 13.22
C ILE A 154 -46.11 -11.01 14.61
N GLY A 155 -46.10 -12.35 14.67
CA GLY A 155 -45.90 -13.09 15.91
C GLY A 155 -44.65 -12.59 16.60
N THR A 156 -44.72 -12.39 17.92
CA THR A 156 -43.64 -11.77 18.73
C THR A 156 -42.28 -12.30 18.30
N PRO A 157 -41.38 -11.46 17.74
CA PRO A 157 -40.12 -11.95 17.20
C PRO A 157 -39.38 -12.69 18.30
N MET A 158 -38.86 -13.89 17.98
CA MET A 158 -38.10 -14.70 18.94
C MET A 158 -37.08 -13.81 19.67
N PRO A 159 -36.90 -13.93 21.00
CA PRO A 159 -36.13 -12.95 21.77
C PRO A 159 -34.73 -12.64 21.22
N GLN A 160 -34.11 -13.64 20.58
CA GLN A 160 -32.86 -13.54 19.84
C GLN A 160 -32.93 -12.56 18.63
N VAL A 161 -34.00 -12.61 17.85
CA VAL A 161 -34.24 -11.71 16.70
C VAL A 161 -34.52 -10.29 17.17
N ALA A 162 -35.26 -10.11 18.27
CA ALA A 162 -35.47 -8.79 18.86
C ALA A 162 -34.14 -8.15 19.30
N HIS A 163 -33.21 -8.93 19.88
CA HIS A 163 -31.88 -8.45 20.23
C HIS A 163 -31.05 -8.07 18.98
N LEU A 164 -31.17 -8.82 17.88
CA LEU A 164 -30.48 -8.50 16.61
C LEU A 164 -31.02 -7.22 15.95
N LEU A 165 -32.34 -6.97 16.02
CA LEU A 165 -32.96 -5.75 15.51
C LEU A 165 -32.63 -4.50 16.36
N ASN A 166 -32.36 -4.70 17.65
CA ASN A 166 -31.97 -3.64 18.58
C ASN A 166 -30.44 -3.40 18.65
N ALA A 167 -29.63 -4.11 17.86
CA ALA A 167 -28.18 -3.96 17.84
C ALA A 167 -27.77 -2.78 16.94
N GLU A 168 -27.14 -1.75 17.50
CA GLU A 168 -26.63 -0.61 16.72
C GLU A 168 -25.52 -1.05 15.75
N VAL A 169 -25.63 -0.64 14.49
CA VAL A 169 -24.62 -0.92 13.47
C VAL A 169 -23.41 -0.01 13.71
N ASN A 170 -22.27 -0.60 14.08
CA ASN A 170 -21.02 0.13 14.25
C ASN A 170 -20.50 0.64 12.90
N HIS A 171 -20.89 1.87 12.53
CA HIS A 171 -20.52 2.52 11.28
C HIS A 171 -18.99 2.62 11.08
N THR A 172 -18.22 2.77 12.16
CA THR A 172 -16.75 2.82 12.09
C THR A 172 -16.19 1.46 11.65
N HIS A 173 -16.67 0.35 12.22
CA HIS A 173 -16.28 -0.99 11.77
C HIS A 173 -16.69 -1.25 10.32
N MET A 174 -17.85 -0.74 9.89
CA MET A 174 -18.28 -0.82 8.49
C MET A 174 -17.38 0.00 7.55
N GLU A 175 -16.94 1.21 7.93
CA GLU A 175 -15.95 1.97 7.13
C GLU A 175 -14.64 1.19 7.02
N LEU A 176 -14.12 0.68 8.14
CA LEU A 176 -12.88 -0.10 8.17
C LEU A 176 -12.98 -1.33 7.26
N LEU A 177 -14.06 -2.10 7.36
CA LEU A 177 -14.29 -3.31 6.54
C LEU A 177 -14.39 -2.98 5.05
N LEU A 178 -15.10 -1.90 4.69
CA LEU A 178 -15.20 -1.42 3.30
C LEU A 178 -13.91 -0.79 2.77
N SER A 179 -12.99 -0.39 3.65
CA SER A 179 -11.68 0.17 3.29
C SER A 179 -10.57 -0.86 3.09
N PHE A 180 -10.82 -2.13 3.47
CA PHE A 180 -9.84 -3.21 3.36
C PHE A 180 -9.62 -3.62 1.89
N SER A 181 -8.35 -3.70 1.47
CA SER A 181 -7.94 -4.24 0.17
C SER A 181 -6.99 -5.41 0.40
N PHE A 182 -7.41 -6.62 0.03
CA PHE A 182 -6.54 -7.81 0.13
C PHE A 182 -5.29 -7.66 -0.74
N GLU A 183 -5.42 -7.02 -1.91
CA GLU A 183 -4.31 -6.72 -2.82
C GLU A 183 -3.27 -5.80 -2.16
N ASP A 184 -3.70 -4.79 -1.38
CA ASP A 184 -2.80 -3.86 -0.66
C ASP A 184 -2.11 -4.54 0.52
N HIS A 185 -2.75 -5.54 1.14
CA HIS A 185 -2.23 -6.28 2.28
C HIS A 185 -1.47 -7.55 1.88
N SER A 186 -1.52 -7.96 0.60
CA SER A 186 -0.81 -9.12 0.04
C SER A 186 -0.30 -8.90 -1.41
N PRO A 187 0.35 -7.77 -1.76
CA PRO A 187 0.87 -7.43 -3.10
C PRO A 187 2.04 -8.31 -3.60
N GLU A 188 2.43 -9.32 -2.83
CA GLU A 188 3.32 -10.41 -3.22
C GLU A 188 2.63 -11.58 -3.92
N LEU A 189 1.30 -11.69 -3.80
CA LEU A 189 0.48 -12.66 -4.53
C LEU A 189 0.13 -12.14 -5.92
N ASP A 190 -0.22 -13.06 -6.82
CA ASP A 190 -0.87 -12.70 -8.08
C ASP A 190 -2.40 -12.57 -7.94
N HIS A 191 -3.02 -11.94 -8.94
CA HIS A 191 -4.46 -11.70 -9.05
C HIS A 191 -5.36 -12.94 -8.80
N ASP A 192 -4.93 -14.13 -9.20
CA ASP A 192 -5.77 -15.33 -9.13
C ASP A 192 -5.66 -15.97 -7.73
N LEU A 193 -4.48 -15.83 -7.11
CA LEU A 193 -4.26 -16.04 -5.67
C LEU A 193 -4.89 -14.93 -4.80
N HIS A 194 -5.05 -13.70 -5.30
CA HIS A 194 -5.70 -12.60 -4.57
C HIS A 194 -7.17 -12.89 -4.30
N GLU A 195 -7.97 -13.23 -5.31
CA GLU A 195 -9.39 -13.55 -5.08
C GLU A 195 -9.58 -14.83 -4.25
N THR A 196 -8.71 -15.83 -4.43
CA THR A 196 -8.72 -17.05 -3.60
C THR A 196 -8.40 -16.75 -2.13
N GLY A 197 -7.33 -16.00 -1.85
CA GLY A 197 -6.93 -15.61 -0.49
C GLY A 197 -7.92 -14.67 0.19
N LYS A 198 -8.48 -13.71 -0.54
CA LYS A 198 -9.56 -12.82 -0.11
C LYS A 198 -10.83 -13.59 0.27
N ARG A 199 -11.23 -14.57 -0.55
CA ARG A 199 -12.37 -15.47 -0.27
C ARG A 199 -12.12 -16.32 0.97
N ALA A 200 -10.96 -16.97 1.06
CA ALA A 200 -10.55 -17.75 2.23
C ALA A 200 -10.54 -16.88 3.51
N LEU A 201 -9.99 -15.67 3.43
CA LEU A 201 -9.93 -14.71 4.54
C LEU A 201 -11.32 -14.34 5.05
N PHE A 202 -12.21 -13.85 4.17
CA PHE A 202 -13.52 -13.36 4.62
C PHE A 202 -14.45 -14.47 5.08
N ASN A 203 -14.47 -15.63 4.41
CA ASN A 203 -15.20 -16.80 4.89
C ASN A 203 -14.76 -17.17 6.32
N THR A 204 -13.46 -17.30 6.54
CA THR A 204 -12.91 -17.67 7.86
C THR A 204 -13.14 -16.57 8.92
N ALA A 205 -13.08 -15.30 8.53
CA ALA A 205 -13.24 -14.17 9.45
C ALA A 205 -14.67 -14.04 10.01
N MET A 206 -15.71 -14.46 9.28
CA MET A 206 -17.08 -14.46 9.80
C MET A 206 -17.28 -15.46 10.96
N GLU A 207 -16.51 -16.56 10.96
CA GLU A 207 -16.54 -17.58 12.02
C GLU A 207 -15.48 -17.35 13.11
N SER A 208 -14.49 -16.47 12.87
CA SER A 208 -13.32 -16.26 13.73
C SER A 208 -13.21 -14.81 14.21
N PRO A 209 -13.79 -14.44 15.38
CA PRO A 209 -13.85 -13.06 15.82
C PRO A 209 -12.49 -12.35 15.97
N PHE A 210 -11.44 -13.06 16.38
CA PHE A 210 -10.07 -12.52 16.43
C PHE A 210 -9.55 -12.12 15.04
N LEU A 211 -9.82 -12.91 14.01
CA LEU A 211 -9.41 -12.63 12.64
C LEU A 211 -10.15 -11.42 12.08
N LEU A 212 -11.46 -11.29 12.34
CA LEU A 212 -12.23 -10.11 11.96
C LEU A 212 -11.72 -8.84 12.65
N HIS A 213 -11.42 -8.88 13.95
CA HIS A 213 -10.81 -7.75 14.65
C HIS A 213 -9.45 -7.37 14.04
N GLN A 214 -8.63 -8.34 13.62
CA GLN A 214 -7.34 -8.06 12.97
C GLN A 214 -7.49 -7.44 11.57
N VAL A 215 -8.49 -7.86 10.79
CA VAL A 215 -8.85 -7.23 9.50
C VAL A 215 -9.24 -5.77 9.71
N LEU A 216 -10.07 -5.48 10.71
CA LEU A 216 -10.44 -4.10 11.07
C LEU A 216 -9.21 -3.31 11.58
N ALA A 217 -8.35 -3.92 12.39
CA ALA A 217 -7.16 -3.30 12.96
C ALA A 217 -6.16 -2.85 11.87
N ILE A 218 -5.84 -3.72 10.92
CA ILE A 218 -4.90 -3.38 9.84
C ILE A 218 -5.51 -2.40 8.83
N SER A 219 -6.84 -2.42 8.65
CA SER A 219 -7.58 -1.40 7.89
C SER A 219 -7.45 -0.02 8.55
N ALA A 220 -7.65 0.05 9.88
CA ALA A 220 -7.48 1.29 10.64
C ALA A 220 -6.03 1.78 10.53
N ARG A 221 -5.05 0.88 10.60
CA ARG A 221 -3.63 1.24 10.44
C ARG A 221 -3.32 1.81 9.06
N ARG A 222 -3.89 1.25 8.00
CA ARG A 222 -3.80 1.76 6.63
C ARG A 222 -4.47 3.13 6.49
N LEU A 223 -5.68 3.31 7.04
CA LEU A 223 -6.36 4.61 7.02
C LEU A 223 -5.62 5.69 7.82
N ALA A 224 -4.98 5.33 8.95
CA ALA A 224 -4.16 6.26 9.73
C ALA A 224 -3.00 6.86 8.91
N ILE A 225 -2.35 6.03 8.09
CA ILE A 225 -1.26 6.47 7.20
C ILE A 225 -1.80 7.27 6.01
N LEU A 226 -2.84 6.76 5.33
CA LEU A 226 -3.38 7.40 4.12
C LEU A 226 -4.15 8.72 4.40
N LYS A 227 -4.73 8.88 5.59
CA LYS A 227 -5.49 10.07 5.99
C LYS A 227 -4.75 10.99 6.98
N ALA A 228 -3.46 10.77 7.24
CA ALA A 228 -2.69 11.46 8.29
C ALA A 228 -2.81 13.01 8.31
N ASN A 229 -2.95 13.63 7.14
CA ASN A 229 -3.06 15.09 6.99
C ASN A 229 -4.51 15.60 6.86
N THR A 230 -5.52 14.75 7.06
CA THR A 230 -6.94 15.10 6.86
C THR A 230 -7.58 15.54 8.17
N SER A 231 -8.01 16.81 8.23
CA SER A 231 -8.72 17.32 9.41
C SER A 231 -10.08 16.64 9.61
N GLY A 232 -10.45 16.37 10.87
CA GLY A 232 -11.78 15.85 11.22
C GLY A 232 -11.98 14.33 11.06
N THR A 233 -10.93 13.56 10.79
CA THR A 233 -11.03 12.10 10.71
C THR A 233 -11.04 11.42 12.09
N PRO A 234 -11.64 10.22 12.24
CA PRO A 234 -11.46 9.37 13.41
C PRO A 234 -9.99 9.14 13.79
N PRO A 235 -9.68 8.86 15.06
CA PRO A 235 -8.32 8.60 15.54
C PRO A 235 -7.85 7.18 15.16
N TYR A 236 -7.71 6.92 13.85
CA TYR A 236 -7.45 5.58 13.32
C TYR A 236 -6.19 4.92 13.89
N SER A 237 -5.16 5.69 14.27
CA SER A 237 -3.97 5.15 14.95
C SER A 237 -4.29 4.51 16.29
N GLN A 238 -5.14 5.14 17.11
CA GLN A 238 -5.57 4.58 18.40
C GLN A 238 -6.51 3.39 18.18
N LEU A 239 -7.41 3.50 17.20
CA LEU A 239 -8.36 2.46 16.85
C LEU A 239 -7.65 1.18 16.33
N ALA A 240 -6.58 1.33 15.55
CA ALA A 240 -5.73 0.23 15.09
C ALA A 240 -5.13 -0.55 16.27
N VAL A 241 -4.56 0.16 17.26
CA VAL A 241 -4.02 -0.45 18.48
C VAL A 241 -5.11 -1.17 19.27
N VAL A 242 -6.23 -0.50 19.57
CA VAL A 242 -7.34 -1.08 20.37
C VAL A 242 -7.91 -2.34 19.70
N LEU A 243 -8.10 -2.32 18.38
CA LEU A 243 -8.57 -3.49 17.62
C LEU A 243 -7.53 -4.61 17.56
N GLN A 244 -6.24 -4.29 17.40
CA GLN A 244 -5.14 -5.28 17.41
C GLN A 244 -5.03 -5.95 18.79
N THR A 245 -5.02 -5.18 19.88
CA THR A 245 -5.00 -5.70 21.26
C THR A 245 -6.21 -6.60 21.52
N ARG A 246 -7.41 -6.19 21.07
CA ARG A 246 -8.62 -7.02 21.21
C ARG A 246 -8.56 -8.30 20.36
N ALA A 247 -8.00 -8.23 19.15
CA ALA A 247 -7.79 -9.40 18.30
C ALA A 247 -6.84 -10.42 18.97
N VAL A 248 -5.73 -9.95 19.53
CA VAL A 248 -4.75 -10.78 20.26
C VAL A 248 -5.35 -11.36 21.55
N SER A 249 -6.15 -10.61 22.31
CA SER A 249 -6.84 -11.12 23.50
C SER A 249 -7.77 -12.28 23.15
N ILE A 250 -8.69 -12.07 22.19
CA ILE A 250 -9.64 -13.11 21.75
C ILE A 250 -8.90 -14.33 21.19
N PHE A 251 -7.79 -14.14 20.46
CA PHE A 251 -6.97 -15.24 19.96
C PHE A 251 -6.35 -16.06 21.11
N ASN A 252 -5.75 -15.40 22.10
CA ASN A 252 -5.13 -16.07 23.24
C ASN A 252 -6.17 -16.80 24.12
N GLU A 253 -7.32 -16.17 24.37
CA GLU A 253 -8.48 -16.78 25.04
C GLU A 253 -8.94 -18.03 24.29
N THR A 254 -9.15 -17.92 22.97
CA THR A 254 -9.54 -19.04 22.10
C THR A 254 -8.51 -20.17 22.13
N ALA A 255 -7.22 -19.86 22.01
CA ALA A 255 -6.14 -20.84 22.02
C ALA A 255 -5.99 -21.56 23.38
N SER A 256 -6.33 -20.90 24.49
CA SER A 256 -6.31 -21.51 25.83
C SER A 256 -7.40 -22.56 26.05
N HIS A 257 -8.55 -22.42 25.36
CA HIS A 257 -9.68 -23.34 25.43
C HIS A 257 -9.73 -24.33 24.27
N SER A 258 -9.16 -23.96 23.12
CA SER A 258 -9.10 -24.76 21.89
C SER A 258 -7.70 -24.65 21.29
N PRO A 259 -6.79 -25.58 21.63
CA PRO A 259 -5.46 -25.65 21.04
C PRO A 259 -5.49 -25.74 19.51
N LEU A 260 -4.33 -25.58 18.88
CA LEU A 260 -4.21 -25.62 17.43
C LEU A 260 -4.57 -27.03 16.88
N THR A 261 -5.55 -27.09 15.99
CA THR A 261 -6.16 -28.30 15.42
C THR A 261 -6.41 -28.17 13.92
N LYS A 262 -6.73 -29.28 13.26
CA LYS A 262 -7.07 -29.32 11.83
C LYS A 262 -8.24 -28.40 11.43
N THR A 263 -9.15 -28.04 12.36
CA THR A 263 -10.31 -27.18 12.07
C THR A 263 -10.02 -25.69 12.25
N ASN A 264 -9.18 -25.30 13.20
CA ASN A 264 -8.83 -23.89 13.44
C ASN A 264 -7.49 -23.46 12.81
N CYS A 265 -6.78 -24.37 12.12
CA CYS A 265 -5.47 -24.06 11.51
C CYS A 265 -5.51 -22.96 10.44
N VAL A 266 -6.55 -22.91 9.59
CA VAL A 266 -6.72 -21.86 8.56
C VAL A 266 -6.91 -20.49 9.21
N ALA A 267 -7.80 -20.39 10.21
CA ALA A 267 -8.04 -19.15 10.96
C ALA A 267 -6.77 -18.66 11.68
N THR A 268 -6.04 -19.58 12.32
CA THR A 268 -4.78 -19.30 13.01
C THR A 268 -3.71 -18.79 12.03
N LEU A 269 -3.59 -19.42 10.86
CA LEU A 269 -2.60 -19.04 9.84
C LEU A 269 -2.90 -17.65 9.26
N LEU A 270 -4.15 -17.39 8.89
CA LEU A 270 -4.61 -16.09 8.37
C LEU A 270 -4.42 -14.98 9.42
N PHE A 271 -4.77 -15.24 10.68
CA PHE A 271 -4.58 -14.28 11.78
C PHE A 271 -3.10 -13.98 12.02
N SER A 272 -2.26 -15.02 12.11
CA SER A 272 -0.81 -14.86 12.31
C SER A 272 -0.17 -14.06 11.18
N THR A 273 -0.64 -14.26 9.94
CA THR A 273 -0.17 -13.54 8.75
C THR A 273 -0.58 -12.07 8.78
N LEU A 274 -1.85 -11.76 9.08
CA LEU A 274 -2.32 -10.37 9.19
C LEU A 274 -1.81 -9.64 10.45
N LEU A 275 -1.47 -10.36 11.52
CA LEU A 275 -0.83 -9.79 12.71
C LEU A 275 0.64 -9.48 12.42
N GLY A 276 1.38 -10.42 11.84
CA GLY A 276 2.75 -10.20 11.37
C GLY A 276 2.85 -9.03 10.40
N ARG A 277 1.93 -8.94 9.43
CA ARG A 277 1.85 -7.81 8.50
C ARG A 277 1.56 -6.48 9.20
N HIS A 278 0.72 -6.46 10.23
CA HIS A 278 0.45 -5.25 11.03
C HIS A 278 1.72 -4.82 11.81
N LEU A 279 2.39 -5.74 12.50
CA LEU A 279 3.63 -5.44 13.22
C LEU A 279 4.75 -4.93 12.30
N MET A 280 4.82 -5.42 11.06
CA MET A 280 5.77 -4.91 10.07
C MET A 280 5.48 -3.45 9.67
N VAL A 281 4.19 -3.11 9.49
CA VAL A 281 3.74 -1.72 9.23
C VAL A 281 4.06 -0.83 10.44
N ASP A 282 3.89 -1.34 11.67
CA ASP A 282 4.22 -0.63 12.91
C ASP A 282 5.71 -0.34 13.02
N MET A 283 6.56 -1.35 12.84
CA MET A 283 8.02 -1.25 12.84
C MET A 283 8.52 -0.18 11.84
N PHE A 284 8.03 -0.20 10.59
CA PHE A 284 8.37 0.82 9.59
C PHE A 284 7.82 2.22 9.93
N SER A 285 6.70 2.30 10.65
CA SER A 285 6.08 3.56 11.07
C SER A 285 6.72 4.18 12.32
N GLN A 286 7.37 3.40 13.18
CA GLN A 286 7.88 3.86 14.48
C GLN A 286 9.11 4.77 14.38
N ARG A 287 9.89 4.69 13.30
CA ARG A 287 11.10 5.50 13.05
C ARG A 287 12.02 5.55 14.27
N SER A 288 12.53 4.36 14.61
CA SER A 288 13.15 3.95 15.88
C SER A 288 14.34 4.77 16.43
N GLY A 289 14.77 5.85 15.76
CA GLY A 289 15.92 6.67 16.15
C GLY A 289 17.27 6.03 15.83
N ASP A 290 17.47 4.79 16.28
CA ASP A 290 18.72 4.04 16.14
C ASP A 290 18.50 2.61 15.59
N PHE A 291 19.58 1.99 15.09
CA PHE A 291 19.53 0.66 14.48
C PHE A 291 19.19 -0.45 15.49
N ASN A 292 19.69 -0.37 16.72
CA ASN A 292 19.46 -1.39 17.74
C ASN A 292 17.98 -1.45 18.18
N THR A 293 17.33 -0.30 18.34
CA THR A 293 15.89 -0.22 18.64
C THR A 293 15.06 -0.74 17.46
N PHE A 294 15.43 -0.41 16.21
CA PHE A 294 14.77 -0.98 15.02
C PHE A 294 14.94 -2.50 14.93
N LEU A 295 16.16 -3.00 15.16
CA LEU A 295 16.50 -4.41 15.14
C LEU A 295 15.71 -5.18 16.20
N GLY A 296 15.55 -4.63 17.42
CA GLY A 296 14.71 -5.21 18.46
C GLY A 296 13.27 -5.46 17.99
N SER A 297 12.65 -4.46 17.36
CA SER A 297 11.33 -4.59 16.73
C SER A 297 11.32 -5.61 15.57
N TYR A 298 12.38 -5.65 14.76
CA TYR A 298 12.51 -6.64 13.67
C TYR A 298 12.61 -8.08 14.18
N ILE A 299 13.40 -8.36 15.22
CA ILE A 299 13.50 -9.70 15.82
C ILE A 299 12.13 -10.14 16.40
N GLN A 300 11.37 -9.23 17.02
CA GLN A 300 10.01 -9.53 17.50
C GLN A 300 9.05 -9.87 16.34
N TYR A 301 9.05 -9.06 15.27
CA TYR A 301 8.31 -9.33 14.03
C TYR A 301 8.67 -10.70 13.42
N VAL A 302 9.96 -11.00 13.26
CA VAL A 302 10.45 -12.28 12.73
C VAL A 302 10.04 -13.45 13.63
N THR A 303 10.01 -13.27 14.95
CA THR A 303 9.60 -14.33 15.89
C THR A 303 8.15 -14.74 15.67
N LEU A 304 7.23 -13.78 15.49
CA LEU A 304 5.84 -14.08 15.12
C LEU A 304 5.75 -14.70 13.72
N HIS A 305 6.51 -14.19 12.74
CA HIS A 305 6.54 -14.72 11.37
C HIS A 305 7.10 -16.15 11.28
N LYS A 306 8.05 -16.54 12.14
CA LYS A 306 8.50 -17.93 12.29
C LYS A 306 7.36 -18.84 12.80
N GLY A 307 6.44 -18.32 13.60
CA GLY A 307 5.21 -19.03 14.00
C GLY A 307 4.35 -19.46 12.80
N ILE A 308 4.22 -18.60 11.78
CA ILE A 308 3.52 -18.91 10.51
C ILE A 308 4.15 -20.14 9.85
N LYS A 309 5.50 -20.19 9.75
CA LYS A 309 6.27 -21.32 9.18
C LYS A 309 5.97 -22.62 9.94
N THR A 310 5.90 -22.58 11.27
CA THR A 310 5.56 -23.73 12.12
C THR A 310 4.14 -24.23 11.89
N VAL A 311 3.14 -23.35 11.86
CA VAL A 311 1.73 -23.71 11.58
C VAL A 311 1.60 -24.31 10.17
N SER A 312 2.17 -23.64 9.16
CA SER A 312 2.15 -24.08 7.76
C SER A 312 2.76 -25.47 7.57
N ASN A 313 3.90 -25.75 8.21
CA ASN A 313 4.55 -27.06 8.12
C ASN A 313 3.74 -28.15 8.84
N LEU A 314 3.30 -27.89 10.09
CA LEU A 314 2.63 -28.89 10.94
C LEU A 314 1.23 -29.26 10.41
N PHE A 315 0.49 -28.31 9.84
CA PHE A 315 -0.85 -28.52 9.30
C PHE A 315 -0.90 -28.61 7.77
N TRP A 316 0.25 -28.70 7.09
CA TRP A 316 0.34 -28.77 5.62
C TRP A 316 -0.70 -29.70 4.97
N PRO A 317 -0.89 -30.97 5.42
CA PRO A 317 -1.85 -31.88 4.78
C PRO A 317 -3.30 -31.40 4.83
N TYR A 318 -3.68 -30.60 5.83
CA TYR A 318 -5.03 -30.02 5.96
C TYR A 318 -5.15 -28.70 5.21
N LEU A 319 -4.11 -27.86 5.26
CA LEU A 319 -4.09 -26.56 4.58
C LEU A 319 -4.19 -26.72 3.05
N VAL A 320 -3.56 -27.73 2.45
CA VAL A 320 -3.70 -28.05 1.01
C VAL A 320 -5.04 -28.69 0.62
N GLN A 321 -5.89 -29.03 1.60
CA GLN A 321 -7.27 -29.50 1.40
C GLN A 321 -8.31 -28.39 1.65
N SER A 322 -7.88 -27.19 2.03
CA SER A 322 -8.72 -26.03 2.33
C SER A 322 -8.74 -25.01 1.18
N ASP A 323 -9.54 -23.95 1.31
CA ASP A 323 -9.52 -22.78 0.42
C ASP A 323 -8.15 -22.08 0.32
N MET A 324 -7.20 -22.36 1.23
CA MET A 324 -5.82 -21.85 1.15
C MET A 324 -4.92 -22.62 0.16
N ARG A 325 -5.39 -23.74 -0.41
CA ARG A 325 -4.60 -24.71 -1.20
C ARG A 325 -3.58 -24.08 -2.14
N ASP A 326 -4.02 -23.18 -3.02
CA ASP A 326 -3.17 -22.68 -4.10
C ASP A 326 -2.12 -21.70 -3.59
N ILE A 327 -2.43 -20.95 -2.52
CA ILE A 327 -1.46 -20.11 -1.78
C ILE A 327 -0.43 -20.99 -1.07
N MET A 328 -0.84 -22.12 -0.47
CA MET A 328 0.10 -23.06 0.15
C MET A 328 1.08 -23.63 -0.89
N ILE A 329 0.56 -24.12 -2.02
CA ILE A 329 1.37 -24.67 -3.12
C ILE A 329 2.34 -23.61 -3.68
N TRP A 330 1.85 -22.42 -3.98
CA TRP A 330 2.65 -21.27 -4.40
C TRP A 330 3.78 -20.97 -3.41
N SER A 331 3.46 -20.88 -2.10
CA SER A 331 4.42 -20.55 -1.05
C SER A 331 5.54 -21.58 -0.87
N SER A 332 5.32 -22.84 -1.27
CA SER A 332 6.36 -23.86 -1.23
C SER A 332 7.42 -23.62 -2.30
N GLY A 333 7.01 -23.41 -3.55
CA GLY A 333 7.93 -23.24 -4.69
C GLY A 333 8.86 -22.02 -4.58
N ILE A 334 8.55 -21.07 -3.69
CA ILE A 334 9.44 -19.94 -3.34
C ILE A 334 10.73 -20.44 -2.68
N LYS A 335 10.65 -21.45 -1.80
CA LYS A 335 11.82 -22.01 -1.10
C LYS A 335 12.77 -22.73 -2.07
N ASP A 336 12.18 -23.36 -3.08
CA ASP A 336 12.86 -24.20 -4.06
C ASP A 336 13.32 -23.40 -5.31
N SER A 337 13.11 -22.08 -5.33
CA SER A 337 13.48 -21.19 -6.44
C SER A 337 14.99 -20.89 -6.42
N PRO A 338 15.78 -21.33 -7.41
CA PRO A 338 17.22 -21.08 -7.43
C PRO A 338 17.53 -19.65 -7.95
N PRO A 339 18.56 -18.96 -7.41
CA PRO A 339 19.01 -17.68 -7.95
C PRO A 339 19.50 -17.83 -9.40
N GLN A 340 19.25 -16.81 -10.21
CA GLN A 340 19.57 -16.75 -11.64
C GLN A 340 20.58 -15.63 -11.97
N GLY A 341 20.61 -14.56 -11.18
CA GLY A 341 21.53 -13.44 -11.34
C GLY A 341 22.76 -13.50 -10.43
N HIS A 342 23.72 -12.62 -10.72
CA HIS A 342 25.05 -12.56 -10.09
C HIS A 342 25.28 -11.26 -9.28
N HIS A 343 24.21 -10.54 -8.94
CA HIS A 343 24.28 -9.19 -8.36
C HIS A 343 24.87 -9.17 -6.95
N LEU A 344 24.78 -10.28 -6.22
CA LEU A 344 25.31 -10.45 -4.87
C LEU A 344 26.51 -11.41 -4.80
N ASP A 345 27.10 -11.80 -5.93
CA ASP A 345 28.28 -12.68 -5.95
C ASP A 345 29.48 -12.04 -5.22
N TRP A 346 29.61 -10.71 -5.26
CA TRP A 346 30.58 -9.95 -4.47
C TRP A 346 30.32 -10.04 -2.95
N LEU A 347 29.07 -9.85 -2.52
CA LEU A 347 28.66 -9.98 -1.13
C LEU A 347 28.87 -11.42 -0.62
N ARG A 348 28.63 -12.41 -1.48
CA ARG A 348 28.90 -13.82 -1.20
C ARG A 348 30.40 -14.08 -1.05
N TYR A 349 31.23 -13.56 -1.96
CA TYR A 349 32.69 -13.65 -1.87
C TYR A 349 33.21 -13.04 -0.56
N LEU A 350 32.73 -11.85 -0.18
CA LEU A 350 33.09 -11.23 1.09
C LEU A 350 32.75 -12.09 2.30
N VAL A 351 31.59 -12.78 2.31
CA VAL A 351 31.24 -13.77 3.36
C VAL A 351 32.12 -15.00 3.33
N ASP A 352 32.51 -15.49 2.15
CA ASP A 352 33.37 -16.66 2.01
C ASP A 352 34.82 -16.36 2.48
N GLU A 353 35.29 -15.11 2.44
CA GLU A 353 36.60 -14.66 2.96
C GLU A 353 36.66 -14.44 4.50
N VAL A 354 35.53 -14.28 5.21
CA VAL A 354 35.55 -14.00 6.67
C VAL A 354 36.10 -15.21 7.44
N THR A 355 37.25 -15.08 8.10
CA THR A 355 37.91 -16.19 8.80
C THR A 355 37.28 -16.58 10.14
N ASP A 356 36.66 -15.64 10.84
CA ASP A 356 36.04 -15.81 12.18
C ASP A 356 34.63 -16.46 12.14
N LEU A 357 34.14 -16.85 10.96
CA LEU A 357 32.77 -17.35 10.79
C LEU A 357 32.72 -18.88 10.73
N ALA A 358 32.02 -19.49 11.70
CA ALA A 358 31.82 -20.94 11.76
C ALA A 358 31.12 -21.49 10.49
N PRO A 359 31.35 -22.77 10.10
CA PRO A 359 30.82 -23.31 8.84
C PRO A 359 29.31 -23.16 8.67
N ASP A 360 28.53 -23.49 9.70
CA ASP A 360 27.07 -23.39 9.66
C ASP A 360 26.59 -21.94 9.62
N SER A 361 27.25 -21.05 10.37
CA SER A 361 27.02 -19.60 10.34
C SER A 361 27.29 -19.00 8.96
N ARG A 362 28.36 -19.44 8.28
CA ARG A 362 28.69 -19.04 6.90
C ARG A 362 27.65 -19.55 5.91
N GLN A 363 27.26 -20.82 6.01
CA GLN A 363 26.23 -21.41 5.17
C GLN A 363 24.86 -20.72 5.35
N ALA A 364 24.53 -20.30 6.57
CA ALA A 364 23.33 -19.52 6.87
C ALA A 364 23.37 -18.12 6.23
N CYS A 365 24.50 -17.42 6.30
CA CYS A 365 24.73 -16.15 5.59
C CYS A 365 24.64 -16.31 4.07
N VAL A 366 25.27 -17.34 3.50
CA VAL A 366 25.20 -17.67 2.07
C VAL A 366 23.76 -17.95 1.62
N GLN A 367 22.98 -18.71 2.40
CA GLN A 367 21.57 -18.94 2.11
C GLN A 367 20.74 -17.64 2.18
N ALA A 368 21.00 -16.77 3.16
CA ALA A 368 20.33 -15.47 3.25
C ALA A 368 20.61 -14.59 2.02
N ILE A 369 21.84 -14.60 1.50
CA ILE A 369 22.23 -13.93 0.25
C ILE A 369 21.52 -14.54 -0.96
N GLN A 370 21.42 -15.88 -1.06
CA GLN A 370 20.71 -16.56 -2.16
C GLN A 370 19.24 -16.13 -2.25
N PHE A 371 18.53 -16.03 -1.12
CA PHE A 371 17.15 -15.52 -1.13
C PHE A 371 17.05 -14.04 -1.50
N LEU A 372 18.04 -13.20 -1.16
CA LEU A 372 18.10 -11.81 -1.65
C LEU A 372 18.31 -11.76 -3.17
N GLN A 373 19.15 -12.63 -3.72
CA GLN A 373 19.39 -12.72 -5.17
C GLN A 373 18.12 -13.13 -5.92
N VAL A 374 17.38 -14.13 -5.44
CA VAL A 374 16.04 -14.49 -5.98
C VAL A 374 15.06 -13.30 -5.93
N GLY A 375 15.16 -12.47 -4.89
CA GLY A 375 14.44 -11.20 -4.79
C GLY A 375 14.83 -10.23 -5.91
N LEU A 376 16.12 -9.95 -6.07
CA LEU A 376 16.65 -9.08 -7.13
C LEU A 376 16.30 -9.59 -8.53
N ASP A 377 16.38 -10.89 -8.77
CA ASP A 377 16.02 -11.50 -10.06
C ASP A 377 14.54 -11.29 -10.38
N SER A 378 13.67 -11.38 -9.35
CA SER A 378 12.24 -11.07 -9.46
C SER A 378 11.96 -9.58 -9.71
N LEU A 379 12.83 -8.67 -9.25
CA LEU A 379 12.76 -7.24 -9.59
C LEU A 379 13.22 -6.98 -11.04
N LEU A 380 14.32 -7.59 -11.46
CA LEU A 380 15.11 -7.19 -12.64
C LEU A 380 14.70 -7.89 -13.94
N THR A 381 14.25 -9.16 -13.88
CA THR A 381 13.65 -9.85 -15.04
C THR A 381 12.33 -9.19 -15.48
N GLY A 382 11.69 -8.45 -14.57
CA GLY A 382 10.45 -7.73 -14.81
C GLY A 382 9.26 -8.64 -15.09
N GLU A 383 9.32 -9.93 -14.70
CA GLU A 383 8.21 -10.90 -14.81
C GLU A 383 7.02 -10.50 -13.93
N VAL A 384 6.25 -9.55 -14.46
CA VAL A 384 4.95 -9.04 -13.98
C VAL A 384 4.92 -8.77 -12.46
N ARG A 385 4.99 -7.48 -12.11
CA ARG A 385 4.58 -6.79 -10.86
C ARG A 385 4.15 -7.67 -9.66
N LYS A 386 3.17 -8.56 -9.84
CA LYS A 386 2.79 -9.71 -9.00
C LYS A 386 3.94 -10.30 -8.15
N ARG A 387 5.05 -10.76 -8.74
CA ARG A 387 6.16 -11.41 -7.98
C ARG A 387 7.19 -10.44 -7.39
N ARG A 388 7.18 -9.16 -7.77
CA ARG A 388 8.21 -8.16 -7.43
C ARG A 388 8.44 -8.02 -5.92
N ASN A 389 7.36 -8.06 -5.13
CA ASN A 389 7.42 -7.79 -3.69
C ASN A 389 7.71 -9.04 -2.84
N MET A 390 7.82 -10.22 -3.44
CA MET A 390 7.83 -11.51 -2.75
C MET A 390 8.88 -11.62 -1.63
N MET A 391 10.13 -11.22 -1.90
CA MET A 391 11.21 -11.31 -0.91
C MET A 391 11.23 -10.17 0.13
N VAL A 392 10.37 -9.16 0.02
CA VAL A 392 10.16 -8.22 1.15
C VAL A 392 9.59 -8.97 2.36
N TYR A 393 8.64 -9.88 2.14
CA TYR A 393 7.92 -10.59 3.22
C TYR A 393 8.46 -11.99 3.46
N MET A 394 8.83 -12.71 2.39
CA MET A 394 9.26 -14.11 2.50
C MET A 394 10.68 -14.26 3.03
N TRP A 395 11.59 -13.32 2.80
CA TRP A 395 12.99 -13.44 3.22
C TRP A 395 13.13 -13.68 4.73
N SER A 396 12.45 -12.86 5.55
CA SER A 396 12.35 -12.98 7.01
C SER A 396 11.83 -14.34 7.51
N VAL A 397 11.06 -15.06 6.68
CA VAL A 397 10.52 -16.41 6.98
C VAL A 397 11.41 -17.50 6.41
N ALA A 398 12.10 -17.23 5.30
CA ALA A 398 12.93 -18.19 4.57
C ALA A 398 14.26 -18.46 5.27
N VAL A 399 14.96 -17.40 5.72
CA VAL A 399 16.30 -17.47 6.33
C VAL A 399 16.39 -18.46 7.51
N ALA A 400 17.59 -19.03 7.64
CA ALA A 400 17.93 -19.97 8.70
C ALA A 400 17.89 -19.32 10.10
N PRO A 401 17.54 -20.05 11.17
CA PRO A 401 17.64 -19.57 12.55
C PRO A 401 19.01 -18.99 12.89
N GLU A 402 20.07 -19.66 12.47
CA GLU A 402 21.47 -19.34 12.79
C GLU A 402 21.87 -17.97 12.22
N TYR A 403 21.37 -17.60 11.03
CA TYR A 403 21.55 -16.26 10.47
C TYR A 403 20.85 -15.19 11.31
N MET A 404 19.63 -15.49 11.78
CA MET A 404 18.89 -14.56 12.64
C MET A 404 19.55 -14.37 13.99
N ASP A 405 20.25 -15.38 14.51
CA ASP A 405 20.98 -15.30 15.77
C ASP A 405 22.27 -14.46 15.61
N LEU A 406 23.00 -14.58 14.48
CA LEU A 406 24.10 -13.67 14.13
C LEU A 406 23.62 -12.22 14.00
N LEU A 407 22.48 -12.00 13.35
CA LEU A 407 21.88 -10.68 13.18
C LEU A 407 21.43 -10.08 14.52
N ALA A 408 20.81 -10.87 15.39
CA ALA A 408 20.41 -10.45 16.75
C ALA A 408 21.63 -10.14 17.65
N GLN A 409 22.75 -10.85 17.46
CA GLN A 409 24.05 -10.55 18.08
C GLN A 409 24.74 -9.31 17.47
N ARG A 410 24.19 -8.73 16.40
CA ARG A 410 24.80 -7.65 15.61
C ARG A 410 26.21 -7.99 15.11
N ARG A 411 26.41 -9.24 14.67
CA ARG A 411 27.61 -9.60 13.88
C ARG A 411 27.63 -8.74 12.60
N PRO A 412 28.64 -7.89 12.38
CA PRO A 412 28.64 -6.91 11.29
C PRO A 412 28.39 -7.51 9.90
N GLU A 413 28.86 -8.73 9.67
CA GLU A 413 28.66 -9.50 8.44
C GLU A 413 27.16 -9.72 8.15
N ALA A 414 26.39 -10.10 9.17
CA ALA A 414 24.95 -10.31 9.07
C ALA A 414 24.19 -8.97 8.96
N VAL A 415 24.67 -7.91 9.62
CA VAL A 415 24.10 -6.56 9.48
C VAL A 415 24.32 -6.00 8.06
N ALA A 416 25.48 -6.25 7.45
CA ALA A 416 25.77 -5.87 6.07
C ALA A 416 24.93 -6.66 5.04
N ILE A 417 24.62 -7.94 5.30
CA ILE A 417 23.64 -8.70 4.50
C ILE A 417 22.23 -8.13 4.69
N PHE A 418 21.86 -7.73 5.91
CA PHE A 418 20.56 -7.09 6.19
C PHE A 418 20.41 -5.72 5.48
N ALA A 419 21.50 -4.99 5.26
CA ALA A 419 21.51 -3.79 4.42
C ALA A 419 21.03 -4.04 2.97
N HIS A 420 21.28 -5.24 2.44
CA HIS A 420 20.81 -5.64 1.11
C HIS A 420 19.32 -6.04 1.09
N TRP A 421 18.75 -6.46 2.23
CA TRP A 421 17.29 -6.51 2.39
C TRP A 421 16.68 -5.10 2.47
N ALA A 422 17.35 -4.14 3.11
CA ALA A 422 16.94 -2.73 3.11
C ALA A 422 16.94 -2.11 1.70
N LEU A 423 17.84 -2.56 0.81
CA LEU A 423 17.77 -2.24 -0.63
C LEU A 423 16.52 -2.84 -1.29
N LEU A 424 16.15 -4.10 -1.03
CA LEU A 424 14.91 -4.68 -1.56
C LEU A 424 13.66 -3.88 -1.10
N LEU A 425 13.64 -3.39 0.14
CA LEU A 425 12.60 -2.48 0.61
C LEU A 425 12.57 -1.18 -0.21
N HIS A 426 13.71 -0.53 -0.42
CA HIS A 426 13.78 0.71 -1.22
C HIS A 426 13.35 0.49 -2.67
N CYS A 427 13.65 -0.67 -3.26
CA CYS A 427 13.19 -1.08 -4.58
C CYS A 427 11.69 -1.40 -4.63
N CYS A 428 11.00 -1.48 -3.49
CA CYS A 428 9.56 -1.73 -3.34
C CYS A 428 8.82 -0.54 -2.67
N ARG A 429 9.43 0.65 -2.69
CA ARG A 429 8.91 1.89 -2.06
C ARG A 429 7.53 2.36 -2.53
N ASP A 430 7.04 1.88 -3.68
CA ASP A 430 5.68 2.13 -4.16
C ASP A 430 4.60 1.30 -3.42
N VAL A 431 4.99 0.39 -2.52
CA VAL A 431 4.07 -0.28 -1.61
C VAL A 431 3.75 0.63 -0.41
N TRP A 432 2.45 0.82 -0.14
CA TRP A 432 1.91 1.86 0.76
C TRP A 432 2.45 1.91 2.21
N HIS A 433 2.98 0.79 2.72
CA HIS A 433 3.55 0.67 4.06
C HIS A 433 5.07 0.52 4.08
N VAL A 434 5.71 0.36 2.91
CA VAL A 434 7.16 0.31 2.78
C VAL A 434 7.69 1.73 2.64
N GLY A 435 7.22 2.47 1.64
CA GLY A 435 7.63 3.87 1.43
C GLY A 435 9.15 4.05 1.40
N ASP A 436 9.65 5.08 2.09
CA ASP A 436 11.08 5.36 2.22
C ASP A 436 11.82 4.43 3.21
N SER A 437 11.13 3.51 3.89
CA SER A 437 11.70 2.74 5.03
C SER A 437 12.96 1.95 4.67
N GLY A 438 13.11 1.48 3.42
CA GLY A 438 14.35 0.86 2.96
C GLY A 438 15.54 1.84 2.88
N ALA A 439 15.30 3.06 2.43
CA ALA A 439 16.32 4.11 2.40
C ALA A 439 16.60 4.72 3.79
N TYR A 440 15.62 4.70 4.69
CA TYR A 440 15.81 5.01 6.10
C TYR A 440 16.70 3.94 6.78
N LEU A 441 16.33 2.66 6.66
CA LEU A 441 17.04 1.54 7.27
C LEU A 441 18.48 1.39 6.75
N LEU A 442 18.70 1.53 5.43
CA LEU A 442 20.02 1.38 4.82
C LEU A 442 21.00 2.49 5.24
N ARG A 443 20.52 3.73 5.45
CA ARG A 443 21.35 4.80 6.05
C ARG A 443 21.67 4.47 7.51
N MET A 444 20.64 4.14 8.29
CA MET A 444 20.77 3.78 9.71
C MET A 444 21.71 2.59 9.96
N ILE A 445 21.81 1.64 9.02
CA ILE A 445 22.79 0.54 9.04
C ILE A 445 24.20 1.03 8.68
N ALA A 446 24.35 1.90 7.68
CA ALA A 446 25.66 2.46 7.32
C ALA A 446 26.24 3.35 8.43
N ASP A 447 25.38 4.09 9.14
CA ASP A 447 25.75 4.91 10.30
C ASP A 447 26.13 4.07 11.53
N ASP A 448 25.50 2.89 11.73
CA ASP A 448 25.80 1.94 12.83
C ASP A 448 27.08 1.11 12.57
N LEU A 449 27.31 0.71 11.31
CA LEU A 449 28.48 -0.09 10.91
C LEU A 449 29.77 0.72 10.70
N GLY A 450 29.67 2.00 10.33
CA GLY A 450 30.85 2.83 10.05
C GLY A 450 31.47 2.64 8.66
N ALA A 451 32.53 3.41 8.40
CA ALA A 451 33.12 3.57 7.07
C ALA A 451 33.93 2.34 6.61
N GLU A 452 34.45 1.55 7.54
CA GLU A 452 35.19 0.31 7.30
C GLU A 452 34.35 -0.75 6.54
N TRP A 453 33.04 -0.81 6.81
CA TRP A 453 32.09 -1.69 6.10
C TRP A 453 31.61 -1.10 4.78
N GLY A 454 32.10 0.08 4.37
CA GLY A 454 31.73 0.75 3.12
C GLY A 454 31.89 -0.14 1.88
N HIS A 455 32.87 -1.04 1.86
CA HIS A 455 33.10 -1.99 0.75
C HIS A 455 32.08 -3.14 0.67
N TRP A 456 31.33 -3.41 1.75
CA TRP A 456 30.14 -4.28 1.72
C TRP A 456 28.90 -3.48 1.30
N LEU A 457 28.81 -2.21 1.69
CA LEU A 457 27.65 -1.35 1.48
C LEU A 457 27.68 -0.53 0.17
N GLU A 458 28.77 -0.58 -0.59
CA GLU A 458 29.00 0.25 -1.77
C GLU A 458 27.84 0.17 -2.78
N TRP A 459 27.46 -1.05 -3.18
CA TRP A 459 26.40 -1.26 -4.16
C TRP A 459 25.01 -0.77 -3.68
N PRO A 460 24.49 -1.16 -2.50
CA PRO A 460 23.20 -0.66 -2.03
C PRO A 460 23.20 0.86 -1.78
N LEU A 461 24.30 1.46 -1.30
CA LEU A 461 24.40 2.92 -1.15
C LEU A 461 24.47 3.65 -2.51
N ALA A 462 25.17 3.08 -3.51
CA ALA A 462 25.20 3.61 -4.88
C ALA A 462 23.80 3.58 -5.54
N MET A 463 22.99 2.54 -5.28
CA MET A 463 21.59 2.50 -5.72
C MET A 463 20.78 3.67 -5.12
N LEU A 464 20.87 3.90 -3.81
CA LEU A 464 20.18 5.03 -3.16
C LEU A 464 20.62 6.39 -3.73
N ALA A 465 21.91 6.57 -4.00
CA ALA A 465 22.46 7.83 -4.51
C ALA A 465 22.02 8.11 -5.96
N ALA A 466 21.95 7.08 -6.79
CA ALA A 466 21.53 7.20 -8.19
C ALA A 466 20.04 7.58 -8.33
N ASP A 467 19.19 7.04 -7.45
CA ASP A 467 17.75 7.34 -7.40
C ASP A 467 17.50 8.82 -7.04
N GLN A 468 18.10 9.28 -5.93
CA GLN A 468 18.06 10.68 -5.46
C GLN A 468 18.71 11.70 -6.44
N CYS A 469 19.40 11.24 -7.49
CA CYS A 469 19.99 12.07 -8.54
C CYS A 469 19.06 12.26 -9.75
N LYS A 470 17.97 11.48 -9.84
CA LYS A 470 16.89 11.66 -10.81
C LYS A 470 15.80 12.59 -10.28
N ASP A 471 15.34 12.37 -9.05
CA ASP A 471 14.28 13.19 -8.43
C ASP A 471 14.61 14.70 -8.48
N ARG A 472 15.90 15.05 -8.30
CA ARG A 472 16.44 16.42 -8.39
C ARG A 472 16.75 16.92 -9.81
N LYS A 473 16.26 16.23 -10.85
CA LYS A 473 16.34 16.61 -12.27
C LYS A 473 14.98 16.54 -12.99
N GLU A 474 13.98 15.97 -12.35
CA GLU A 474 12.60 15.83 -12.86
C GLU A 474 11.61 16.73 -12.12
N GLY A 475 12.05 17.41 -11.05
CA GLY A 475 11.37 18.54 -10.38
C GLY A 475 12.24 19.79 -10.35
#